data_AF-A0A7V3YEK0-F1
#
_entry.id   AF-A0A7V3YEK0-F1
#
_cell.length_a   1.000
_cell.length_b   1.000
_cell.length_c   1.000
_cell.angle_alpha   90.00
_cell.angle_beta   90.00
_cell.angle_gamma   90.00
#
_symmetry.space_group_name_H-M   'P 1'
#
loop_
_entity.id
_entity.type
_entity.pdbx_description
1 polymer ?
#
loop_
_entity_poly.entity_id
_entity_poly.type
_entity_poly.pdbx_seq_one_letter_code
_entity_poly.pdbx_strand_id
1 'polypeptide(L)' 'MKAKILVVDDVDTIARVYTRFLDREGYEVRVAFNGEEAL' A
#
# COMPACT_ATOMS: atom_id res chain seq x y z
N MET A 1 17.03 6.26 4.79
CA MET A 1 16.28 5.57 3.71
C MET A 1 14.83 5.42 4.16
N LYS A 2 13.86 5.64 3.28
CA LYS A 2 12.46 5.29 3.56
C LYS A 2 12.29 3.79 3.37
N ALA A 3 11.64 3.10 4.32
CA ALA A 3 11.29 1.71 4.14
C ALA A 3 10.14 1.60 3.11
N LYS A 4 10.20 0.57 2.27
CA LYS A 4 9.20 0.32 1.21
C LYS A 4 8.16 -0.67 1.71
N ILE A 5 6.88 -0.38 1.47
CA ILE A 5 5.75 -1.23 1.87
C ILE A 5 4.86 -1.49 0.64
N LEU A 6 4.50 -2.76 0.44
CA LEU A 6 3.45 -3.16 -0.49
C LEU A 6 2.18 -3.47 0.30
N VAL A 7 1.09 -2.76 0.00
CA VAL A 7 -0.25 -3.05 0.52
C VAL A 7 -0.96 -3.91 -0.52
N VAL A 8 -1.47 -5.07 -0.11
CA VAL A 8 -2.27 -5.97 -0.95
C VAL A 8 -3.64 -6.11 -0.32
N ASP A 9 -4.65 -5.55 -0.98
CA ASP A 9 -6.04 -5.56 -0.51
C ASP A 9 -6.96 -5.36 -1.72
N ASP A 10 -7.97 -6.22 -1.88
CA ASP A 10 -8.91 -6.19 -3.01
C ASP A 10 -9.98 -5.09 -2.85
N VAL A 11 -10.09 -4.47 -1.68
CA VAL A 11 -11.01 -3.38 -1.40
C VAL A 11 -10.32 -2.02 -1.52
N ASP A 12 -10.64 -1.30 -2.59
CA ASP A 12 -10.03 -0.01 -2.95
C ASP A 12 -10.02 1.02 -1.79
N THR A 13 -11.14 1.16 -1.10
CA THR A 13 -11.28 2.14 -0.01
C THR A 13 -10.34 1.83 1.15
N ILE A 14 -10.18 0.55 1.50
CA ILE A 14 -9.31 0.10 2.59
C ILE A 14 -7.84 0.26 2.19
N ALA A 15 -7.47 -0.17 0.98
CA ALA A 15 -6.12 0.00 0.44
C ALA A 15 -5.67 1.47 0.47
N ARG A 16 -6.55 2.41 0.11
CA ARG A 16 -6.27 3.86 0.15
C ARG A 16 -6.13 4.40 1.58
N VAL A 17 -6.90 3.89 2.54
CA VAL A 17 -6.76 4.27 3.96
C VAL A 17 -5.37 3.90 4.47
N TYR A 18 -4.92 2.66 4.24
CA TYR A 18 -3.58 2.25 4.63
C TYR A 18 -2.49 3.03 3.91
N THR A 19 -2.65 3.27 2.61
CA THR A 19 -1.68 4.03 1.82
C THR A 19 -1.49 5.44 2.38
N ARG A 20 -2.58 6.16 2.67
CA ARG A 20 -2.50 7.51 3.28
C ARG A 20 -1.90 7.49 4.67
N PHE A 21 -2.21 6.49 5.48
CA PHE A 21 -1.64 6.36 6.82
C PHE A 21 -0.12 6.15 6.74
N LEU A 22 0.34 5.16 5.95
CA LEU A 22 1.75 4.81 5.82
C LEU A 22 2.58 5.90 5.12
N ASP A 23 2.02 6.58 4.12
CA ASP A 23 2.68 7.71 3.46
C ASP A 23 2.94 8.87 4.44
N ARG A 24 1.97 9.15 5.34
CA ARG A 24 2.13 10.14 6.41
C ARG A 24 3.18 9.77 7.45
N GLU A 25 3.36 8.48 7.72
CA GLU A 25 4.44 7.96 8.56
C GLU A 25 5.82 7.98 7.84
N GLY A 26 5.85 8.35 6.55
CA GLY A 26 7.06 8.56 5.79
C GLY A 26 7.56 7.34 5.02
N TYR A 27 6.74 6.31 4.87
CA TYR A 27 7.06 5.13 4.04
C TYR A 27 6.91 5.43 2.55
N GLU A 28 7.57 4.63 1.70
CA GLU A 28 7.28 4.59 0.26
C GLU A 28 6.29 3.43 0.02
N VAL A 29 5.07 3.74 -0.40
CA VAL A 29 3.97 2.77 -0.46
C VAL A 29 3.60 2.45 -1.90
N ARG A 30 3.46 1.16 -2.21
CA ARG A 30 2.84 0.65 -3.45
C ARG A 30 1.59 -0.14 -3.09
N VAL A 31 0.59 -0.13 -3.97
CA VAL A 31 -0.66 -0.87 -3.80
C VAL A 31 -0.79 -1.91 -4.90
N ALA A 32 -1.32 -3.08 -4.55
CA ALA A 32 -1.78 -4.12 -5.46
C ALA A 32 -3.20 -4.57 -5.02
N PHE A 33 -4.09 -4.79 -5.97
CA PHE A 33 -5.49 -5.16 -5.70
C PHE A 33 -5.77 -6.67 -5.86
N ASN A 34 -4.74 -7.45 -6.18
CA ASN A 34 -4.81 -8.89 -6.33
C ASN A 34 -3.39 -9.49 -6.23
N GLY A 35 -3.31 -10.82 -6.27
CA GLY A 35 -2.04 -11.55 -6.17
C GLY A 35 -1.11 -11.35 -7.37
N GLU A 36 -1.65 -11.14 -8.58
CA GLU A 36 -0.84 -10.96 -9.78
C GLU A 36 -0.13 -9.59 -9.78
N GLU A 37 -0.82 -8.54 -9.32
CA GLU A 37 -0.23 -7.20 -9.13
C GLU A 37 0.78 -7.13 -7.97
N ALA A 38 0.71 -8.09 -7.04
CA ALA A 38 1.57 -8.15 -5.86
C ALA A 38 2.92 -8.81 -6.11
N LEU A 39 3.02 -9.66 -7.14
CA LEU A 39 4.26 -10.31 -7.60
C LEU A 39 5.21 -9.30 -8.27
#